data_AF-A3X7M7-F1
#
_entry.id   AF-A3X7M7-F1
#
_cell.length_a   1.000
_cell.length_b   1.000
_cell.length_c   1.000
_cell.angle_alpha   90.00
_cell.angle_beta   90.00
_cell.angle_gamma   90.00
#
_symmetry.space_group_name_H-M   'P 1'
#
loop_
_entity.id
_entity.type
_entity.pdbx_description
1 polymer ?
#
loop_
_entity_poly.entity_id
_entity_poly.type
_entity_poly.pdbx_seq_one_letter_code
_entity_poly.pdbx_strand_id
1 'polypeptide(L)'
;MPLSTLVQRHGASRYLKIDIEGFEKAALSTLTKDLPLPQYLSFEVNLDRNDLISMMSEIGYDAFQLVRQGKPFLTAQPNPAREGDFADIEFNSSMSGCFGRDLEGEWLDLEAMTAFLETFDAEAAEAIARGERRGWHDVHCRLQGAD
;
A
#
# COMPACT_ATOMS: atom_id res chain seq x y z
N MET A 1 -13.82 -7.12 -16.50
CA MET A 1 -13.58 -8.35 -15.72
C MET A 1 -13.21 -7.92 -14.31
N PRO A 2 -13.87 -8.41 -13.25
CA PRO A 2 -13.51 -8.11 -11.86
C PRO A 2 -12.11 -8.63 -11.49
N LEU A 3 -11.43 -7.94 -10.57
CA LEU A 3 -10.14 -8.39 -10.02
C LEU A 3 -10.29 -9.73 -9.30
N SER A 4 -11.39 -9.96 -8.58
CA SER A 4 -11.67 -11.24 -7.94
C SER A 4 -11.72 -12.42 -8.90
N THR A 5 -12.14 -12.21 -10.16
CA THR A 5 -12.09 -13.27 -11.18
C THR A 5 -10.66 -13.67 -11.51
N LEU A 6 -9.71 -12.72 -11.53
CA LEU A 6 -8.29 -13.00 -11.73
C LEU A 6 -7.71 -13.77 -10.54
N VAL A 7 -7.99 -13.31 -9.31
CA VAL A 7 -7.54 -13.96 -8.08
C VAL A 7 -8.10 -15.39 -7.96
N GLN A 8 -9.39 -15.59 -8.24
CA GLN A 8 -10.01 -16.91 -8.22
C GLN A 8 -9.40 -17.86 -9.27
N ARG A 9 -9.08 -17.35 -10.46
CA ARG A 9 -8.52 -18.15 -11.55
C ARG A 9 -7.05 -18.52 -11.33
N HIS A 10 -6.26 -17.63 -10.75
CA HIS A 10 -4.80 -17.76 -10.67
C HIS A 10 -4.27 -18.02 -9.26
N GLY A 11 -5.12 -17.95 -8.23
CA GLY A 11 -4.72 -18.10 -6.83
C GLY A 11 -4.13 -16.82 -6.22
N ALA A 12 -3.68 -16.93 -4.97
CA ALA A 12 -3.00 -15.86 -4.26
C ALA A 12 -1.62 -15.59 -4.87
N SER A 13 -1.36 -14.36 -5.31
CA SER A 13 0.00 -13.90 -5.59
C SER A 13 0.73 -13.53 -4.29
N ARG A 14 2.07 -13.55 -4.29
CA ARG A 14 2.85 -13.01 -3.16
C ARG A 14 2.59 -11.52 -2.97
N TYR A 15 2.53 -10.79 -4.08
CA TYR A 15 2.29 -9.35 -4.15
C TYR A 15 1.14 -9.03 -5.11
N LEU A 16 0.36 -7.99 -4.77
CA LEU A 16 -0.57 -7.33 -5.69
C LEU A 16 -0.41 -5.82 -5.55
N LYS A 17 -0.06 -5.13 -6.62
CA LYS A 17 -0.10 -3.67 -6.71
C LYS A 17 -1.29 -3.26 -7.57
N ILE A 18 -2.06 -2.29 -7.10
CA ILE A 18 -3.16 -1.67 -7.85
C ILE A 18 -2.82 -0.19 -7.99
N ASP A 19 -2.70 0.22 -9.24
CA ASP A 19 -2.36 1.59 -9.61
C ASP A 19 -2.96 1.84 -10.99
N ILE A 20 -4.22 2.24 -11.00
CA ILE A 20 -5.07 2.23 -12.20
C ILE A 20 -5.84 3.56 -12.34
N GLU A 21 -5.21 4.64 -11.91
CA GLU A 21 -5.63 6.03 -12.18
C GLU A 21 -7.07 6.31 -11.71
N GLY A 22 -7.41 5.91 -10.48
CA GLY A 22 -8.67 6.25 -9.81
C GLY A 22 -9.74 5.16 -9.79
N PHE A 23 -9.42 3.95 -10.27
CA PHE A 23 -10.32 2.79 -10.23
C PHE A 23 -10.00 1.80 -9.10
N GLU A 24 -9.15 2.16 -8.15
CA GLU A 24 -8.69 1.31 -7.05
C GLU A 24 -9.87 0.80 -6.23
N LYS A 25 -10.79 1.68 -5.82
CA LYS A 25 -12.00 1.29 -5.07
C LYS A 25 -12.87 0.28 -5.82
N ALA A 26 -13.03 0.47 -7.12
CA ALA A 26 -13.81 -0.45 -7.96
C ALA A 26 -13.13 -1.81 -8.10
N ALA A 27 -11.80 -1.87 -8.15
CA ALA A 27 -11.06 -3.12 -8.20
C ALA A 27 -11.05 -3.84 -6.84
N LEU A 28 -10.70 -3.11 -5.78
CA LEU A 28 -10.59 -3.60 -4.40
C LEU A 28 -11.90 -4.11 -3.84
N SER A 29 -13.02 -3.44 -4.13
CA SER A 29 -14.36 -3.86 -3.67
C SER A 29 -14.81 -5.22 -4.22
N THR A 30 -14.12 -5.76 -5.22
CA THR A 30 -14.40 -7.11 -5.73
C THR A 30 -13.74 -8.21 -4.90
N LEU A 31 -12.70 -7.88 -4.11
CA LEU A 31 -12.02 -8.81 -3.23
C LEU A 31 -12.88 -9.13 -2.00
N THR A 32 -12.86 -10.39 -1.57
CA THR A 32 -13.57 -10.86 -0.38
C THR A 32 -12.66 -11.78 0.43
N LYS A 33 -12.97 -11.95 1.72
CA LYS A 33 -12.23 -12.83 2.63
C LYS A 33 -12.19 -14.31 2.21
N ASP A 34 -13.11 -14.73 1.35
CA ASP A 34 -13.21 -16.12 0.87
C ASP A 34 -12.30 -16.39 -0.34
N LEU A 35 -11.64 -15.36 -0.87
CA LEU A 35 -10.67 -15.49 -1.94
C LEU A 35 -9.28 -15.82 -1.38
N PRO A 36 -8.42 -16.48 -2.17
CA PRO A 36 -7.00 -16.60 -1.85
C PRO A 36 -6.33 -15.22 -2.02
N LEU A 37 -6.40 -14.39 -0.97
CA LEU A 37 -5.88 -13.03 -0.98
C LEU A 37 -4.33 -13.00 -1.05
N PRO A 38 -3.73 -12.01 -1.72
CA PRO A 38 -2.30 -11.86 -1.74
C PRO A 38 -1.76 -11.47 -0.37
N GLN A 39 -0.60 -12.01 -0.01
CA GLN A 39 0.02 -11.77 1.29
C GLN A 39 0.34 -10.28 1.53
N TYR A 40 0.76 -9.61 0.47
CA TYR A 40 0.99 -8.18 0.44
C TYR A 40 0.16 -7.54 -0.66
N LEU A 41 -0.62 -6.52 -0.30
CA LEU A 41 -1.39 -5.69 -1.21
C LEU A 41 -0.90 -4.25 -1.12
N SER A 42 -0.77 -3.57 -2.26
CA SER A 42 -0.47 -2.14 -2.32
C SER A 42 -1.43 -1.48 -3.27
N PHE A 43 -1.92 -0.30 -2.91
CA PHE A 43 -2.74 0.50 -3.81
C PHE A 43 -2.43 1.98 -3.67
N GLU A 44 -2.42 2.69 -4.81
CA GLU A 44 -2.31 4.14 -4.80
C GLU A 44 -3.58 4.72 -4.18
N VAL A 45 -3.44 5.73 -3.32
CA VAL A 45 -4.57 6.31 -2.61
C VAL A 45 -4.79 7.78 -2.89
N ASN A 46 -6.07 8.10 -3.04
CA ASN A 46 -6.60 9.46 -3.09
C ASN A 46 -7.37 9.78 -1.80
N LEU A 47 -8.37 10.68 -1.87
CA LEU A 47 -9.11 11.17 -0.69
C LEU A 47 -9.93 10.10 0.05
N ASP A 48 -10.21 8.95 -0.57
CA ASP A 48 -11.04 7.86 -0.04
C ASP A 48 -10.24 6.76 0.68
N ARG A 49 -8.95 7.01 0.96
CA ARG A 49 -8.01 6.10 1.63
C ARG A 49 -8.58 5.39 2.87
N ASN A 50 -9.24 6.11 3.77
CA ASN A 50 -9.70 5.56 5.05
C ASN A 50 -10.78 4.47 4.87
N ASP A 51 -11.67 4.64 3.90
CA ASP A 51 -12.68 3.63 3.54
C ASP A 51 -11.99 2.37 3.00
N LEU A 52 -10.96 2.55 2.16
CA LEU A 52 -10.23 1.43 1.55
C LEU A 52 -9.44 0.64 2.58
N ILE A 53 -8.77 1.31 3.53
CA ILE A 53 -8.06 0.63 4.63
C ILE A 53 -9.04 -0.19 5.47
N SER A 54 -10.18 0.39 5.85
CA SER A 54 -11.23 -0.30 6.61
C SER A 54 -11.74 -1.54 5.85
N MET A 55 -12.03 -1.39 4.55
CA MET A 55 -12.46 -2.49 3.68
C MET A 55 -11.40 -3.60 3.60
N MET A 56 -10.12 -3.25 3.49
CA MET A 56 -9.04 -4.24 3.48
C MET A 56 -8.93 -4.95 4.83
N SER A 57 -9.15 -4.23 5.93
CA SER A 57 -9.17 -4.85 7.25
C SER A 57 -10.31 -5.85 7.41
N GLU A 58 -11.51 -5.53 6.93
CA GLU A 58 -12.68 -6.41 6.97
C GLU A 58 -12.48 -7.73 6.22
N ILE A 59 -11.63 -7.76 5.19
CA ILE A 59 -11.33 -8.98 4.42
C ILE A 59 -10.10 -9.74 4.91
N GLY A 60 -9.39 -9.24 5.93
CA GLY A 60 -8.34 -9.99 6.65
C GLY A 60 -6.94 -9.36 6.68
N TYR A 61 -6.74 -8.17 6.11
CA TYR A 61 -5.47 -7.45 6.27
C TYR A 61 -5.40 -6.80 7.67
N ASP A 62 -4.31 -7.03 8.41
CA ASP A 62 -4.21 -6.60 9.80
C ASP A 62 -3.03 -5.66 10.07
N ALA A 63 -2.22 -5.38 9.06
CA ALA A 63 -1.03 -4.56 9.14
C ALA A 63 -0.93 -3.62 7.93
N PHE A 64 -0.61 -2.34 8.19
CA PHE A 64 -0.66 -1.25 7.22
C PHE A 64 0.58 -0.35 7.27
N GLN A 65 0.96 0.21 6.13
CA GLN A 65 1.92 1.31 6.04
C GLN A 65 1.45 2.33 4.99
N LEU A 66 1.70 3.63 5.25
CA LEU A 66 1.54 4.69 4.25
C LEU A 66 2.93 5.09 3.73
N VAL A 67 3.13 4.98 2.42
CA VAL A 67 4.41 5.30 1.78
C VAL A 67 4.21 6.42 0.78
N ARG A 68 5.09 7.42 0.83
CA ARG A 68 5.10 8.51 -0.15
C ARG A 68 5.92 8.10 -1.37
N GLN A 69 5.34 8.21 -2.56
CA GLN A 69 6.01 7.86 -3.80
C GLN A 69 7.03 8.91 -4.24
N GLY A 70 8.00 8.46 -5.03
CA GLY A 70 8.96 9.30 -5.73
C GLY A 70 10.08 9.88 -4.85
N LYS A 71 11.25 10.07 -5.46
CA LYS A 71 12.36 10.78 -4.79
C LYS A 71 11.95 12.21 -4.35
N PRO A 72 12.46 12.68 -3.19
CA PRO A 72 13.47 12.06 -2.33
C PRO A 72 12.91 11.16 -1.22
N PHE A 73 11.64 10.77 -1.26
CA PHE A 73 10.96 10.11 -0.14
C PHE A 73 11.22 8.60 -0.04
N LEU A 74 11.72 7.99 -1.12
CA LEU A 74 11.97 6.56 -1.19
C LEU A 74 13.27 6.18 -0.49
N THR A 75 13.23 5.09 0.30
CA THR A 75 14.41 4.49 0.91
C THR A 75 15.17 3.61 -0.09
N ALA A 76 16.46 3.41 0.17
CA ALA A 76 17.28 2.50 -0.64
C ALA A 76 16.85 1.05 -0.39
N GLN A 77 16.97 0.21 -1.42
CA GLN A 77 16.73 -1.21 -1.30
C GLN A 77 17.76 -1.85 -0.35
N PRO A 78 17.37 -2.78 0.54
CA PRO A 78 18.32 -3.52 1.35
C PRO A 78 19.19 -4.43 0.48
N ASN A 79 20.47 -4.58 0.84
CA ASN A 79 21.38 -5.55 0.23
C ASN A 79 22.08 -6.34 1.35
N PRO A 80 21.80 -7.65 1.51
CA PRO A 80 20.97 -8.50 0.64
C PRO A 80 19.47 -8.13 0.72
N ALA A 81 18.74 -8.42 -0.36
CA ALA A 81 17.28 -8.30 -0.37
C ALA A 81 16.66 -9.22 0.69
N ARG A 82 15.60 -8.74 1.33
CA ARG A 82 14.80 -9.49 2.30
C ARG A 82 13.64 -10.23 1.61
N GLU A 83 13.36 -9.90 0.35
CA GLU A 83 12.41 -10.59 -0.54
C GLU A 83 13.03 -10.82 -1.93
N GLY A 84 12.97 -12.06 -2.42
CA GLY A 84 13.50 -12.40 -3.75
C GLY A 84 15.00 -12.12 -3.89
N ASP A 85 15.37 -11.54 -5.04
CA ASP A 85 16.75 -11.18 -5.38
C ASP A 85 16.95 -9.66 -5.38
N PHE A 86 18.13 -9.20 -4.97
CA PHE A 86 18.48 -7.79 -5.04
C PHE A 86 18.51 -7.30 -6.49
N ALA A 87 17.77 -6.23 -6.77
CA ALA A 87 17.79 -5.54 -8.04
C ALA A 87 18.66 -4.28 -7.92
N ASP A 88 19.79 -4.23 -8.64
CA ASP A 88 20.67 -3.07 -8.68
C ASP A 88 20.06 -1.94 -9.52
N ILE A 89 19.05 -1.28 -8.94
CA ILE A 89 18.33 -0.15 -9.51
C ILE A 89 18.28 1.01 -8.52
N GLU A 90 18.36 2.21 -9.06
CA GLU A 90 18.16 3.43 -8.28
C GLU A 90 16.74 3.95 -8.52
N PHE A 91 15.95 4.10 -7.45
CA PHE A 91 14.60 4.63 -7.59
C PHE A 91 14.59 6.06 -8.15
N ASN A 92 13.53 6.41 -8.88
CA ASN A 92 13.34 7.73 -9.45
C ASN A 92 12.03 8.38 -8.93
N SER A 93 11.61 9.49 -9.53
CA SER A 93 10.41 10.23 -9.11
C SER A 93 9.08 9.59 -9.53
N SER A 94 9.09 8.51 -10.31
CA SER A 94 7.90 7.82 -10.82
C SER A 94 7.79 6.39 -10.30
N MET A 95 8.30 6.12 -9.10
CA MET A 95 8.34 4.79 -8.49
C MET A 95 7.76 4.83 -7.07
N SER A 96 7.17 3.72 -6.63
CA SER A 96 6.65 3.55 -5.27
C SER A 96 7.73 3.13 -4.25
N GLY A 97 8.90 2.68 -4.70
CA GLY A 97 9.97 2.20 -3.84
C GLY A 97 9.83 0.72 -3.48
N CYS A 98 10.43 0.34 -2.34
CA CYS A 98 10.38 -1.03 -1.82
C CYS A 98 8.97 -1.45 -1.37
N PHE A 99 8.74 -2.76 -1.32
CA PHE A 99 7.49 -3.34 -0.83
C PHE A 99 7.75 -4.69 -0.12
N GLY A 100 6.80 -5.19 0.66
CA GLY A 100 6.96 -6.42 1.42
C GLY A 100 7.98 -6.27 2.54
N ARG A 101 8.88 -7.25 2.69
CA ARG A 101 9.92 -7.20 3.75
C ARG A 101 11.06 -6.25 3.44
N ASP A 102 11.21 -5.84 2.18
CA ASP A 102 12.20 -4.82 1.79
C ASP A 102 11.76 -3.41 2.18
N LEU A 103 10.46 -3.20 2.45
CA LEU A 103 9.96 -1.93 2.94
C LEU A 103 10.37 -1.76 4.41
N GLU A 104 10.97 -0.62 4.70
CA GLU A 104 11.36 -0.23 6.06
C GLU A 104 10.20 0.41 6.82
N GLY A 105 10.36 0.53 8.14
CA GLY A 105 9.38 1.14 9.02
C GLY A 105 8.47 0.13 9.71
N GLU A 106 7.61 0.66 10.56
CA GLU A 106 6.68 -0.12 11.36
C GLU A 106 5.41 -0.41 10.57
N TRP A 107 4.92 -1.65 10.65
CA TRP A 107 3.61 -2.03 10.17
C TRP A 107 2.58 -1.80 11.28
N LEU A 108 1.66 -0.88 11.05
CA LEU A 108 0.66 -0.45 12.02
C LEU A 108 -0.59 -1.32 11.91
N ASP A 109 -1.24 -1.63 13.03
CA ASP A 109 -2.60 -2.18 12.98
C ASP A 109 -3.63 -1.11 12.55
N LEU A 110 -4.90 -1.49 12.42
CA LEU A 110 -5.95 -0.58 11.96
C LEU A 110 -6.12 0.65 12.89
N GLU A 111 -6.03 0.45 14.21
CA GLU A 111 -6.21 1.53 15.19
C GLU A 111 -5.05 2.53 15.11
N ALA A 112 -3.82 2.02 15.16
CA ALA A 112 -2.61 2.82 15.05
C ALA A 112 -2.51 3.53 13.68
N MET A 113 -2.88 2.85 12.59
CA MET A 113 -2.92 3.44 11.26
C MET A 113 -3.95 4.58 11.20
N THR A 114 -5.13 4.40 11.79
CA THR A 114 -6.16 5.46 11.82
C THR A 114 -5.65 6.71 12.54
N ALA A 115 -5.06 6.54 13.74
CA ALA A 115 -4.49 7.65 14.50
C ALA A 115 -3.31 8.34 13.76
N PHE A 116 -2.46 7.55 13.11
CA PHE A 116 -1.37 8.06 12.27
C PHE A 116 -1.92 8.92 11.12
N LEU A 117 -2.98 8.46 10.45
CA LEU A 117 -3.59 9.16 9.32
C LEU A 117 -4.26 10.48 9.71
N GLU A 118 -4.86 10.56 10.89
CA GLU A 118 -5.40 11.83 11.41
C GLU A 118 -4.30 12.88 11.57
N THR A 119 -3.16 12.49 12.14
CA THR A 119 -1.99 13.36 12.30
C THR A 119 -1.43 13.76 10.94
N PHE A 120 -1.25 12.78 10.05
CA PHE A 120 -0.75 13.01 8.70
C PHE A 120 -1.64 13.97 7.89
N ASP A 121 -2.96 13.82 7.97
CA ASP A 121 -3.88 14.67 7.21
C ASP A 121 -3.91 16.11 7.75
N ALA A 122 -3.74 16.32 9.06
CA ALA A 122 -3.60 17.65 9.65
C ALA A 122 -2.31 18.34 9.14
N GLU A 123 -1.18 17.64 9.17
CA GLU A 123 0.11 18.15 8.67
C GLU A 123 0.06 18.44 7.15
N ALA A 124 -0.56 17.53 6.39
CA ALA A 124 -0.75 17.71 4.96
C ALA A 124 -1.62 18.92 4.64
N ALA A 125 -2.68 19.18 5.41
CA ALA A 125 -3.53 20.35 5.23
C ALA A 125 -2.76 21.65 5.48
N GLU A 126 -1.91 21.70 6.50
CA GLU A 126 -1.04 22.86 6.76
C GLU A 126 -0.02 23.08 5.63
N ALA A 127 0.62 22.01 5.14
CA ALA A 127 1.55 22.08 4.02
C ALA A 127 0.87 22.59 2.74
N ILE A 128 -0.32 22.09 2.43
CA ILE A 128 -1.13 22.55 1.29
C ILE A 128 -1.50 24.03 1.46
N ALA A 129 -1.85 24.47 2.67
CA ALA A 129 -2.13 25.89 2.93
C ALA A 129 -0.91 26.79 2.71
N ARG A 130 0.31 26.25 2.84
CA ARG A 130 1.58 26.92 2.47
C ARG A 130 1.92 26.83 0.98
N GLY A 131 1.09 26.18 0.17
CA GLY A 131 1.28 26.02 -1.27
C GLY A 131 2.08 24.77 -1.67
N GLU A 132 2.32 23.85 -0.73
CA GLU A 132 3.00 22.58 -1.02
C GLU A 132 2.05 21.60 -1.70
N ARG A 133 2.60 20.68 -2.50
CA ARG A 133 1.83 19.58 -3.11
C ARG A 133 1.77 18.40 -2.15
N ARG A 134 0.58 17.78 -2.02
CA ARG A 134 0.40 16.55 -1.23
C ARG A 134 1.31 15.41 -1.72
N GLY A 135 1.45 15.26 -3.04
CA GLY A 135 2.17 14.14 -3.65
C GLY A 135 1.35 12.84 -3.63
N TRP A 136 1.89 11.81 -4.27
CA TRP A 136 1.26 10.48 -4.39
C TRP A 136 1.69 9.58 -3.24
N HIS A 137 0.76 8.75 -2.79
CA HIS A 137 0.98 7.83 -1.69
C HIS A 137 0.40 6.46 -2.01
N ASP A 138 1.07 5.44 -1.52
CA ASP A 138 0.58 4.08 -1.49
C ASP A 138 0.17 3.71 -0.07
N VAL A 139 -0.95 2.99 0.04
CA VAL A 139 -1.23 2.17 1.21
C VAL A 139 -0.73 0.77 0.91
N HIS A 140 0.10 0.26 1.81
CA HIS A 140 0.51 -1.13 1.82
C HIS A 140 -0.26 -1.86 2.92
N CYS A 141 -0.72 -3.07 2.60
CA CYS A 141 -1.46 -3.97 3.47
C CYS A 141 -0.74 -5.32 3.55
N ARG A 142 -0.77 -5.96 4.72
CA ARG A 142 -0.24 -7.30 4.96
C ARG A 142 -1.26 -8.17 5.69
N LEU A 143 -1.38 -9.43 5.29
CA LEU A 143 -2.21 -10.42 5.98
C LEU A 143 -1.54 -10.91 7.27
N GLN A 144 -2.35 -11.31 8.24
CA GLN A 144 -1.89 -11.92 9.49
C GLN A 144 -1.10 -13.21 9.22
N GLY A 145 0.02 -13.41 9.93
CA GLY A 145 0.85 -14.62 9.82
C GLY A 145 1.74 -14.67 8.57
N ALA A 146 2.04 -13.50 7.99
CA ALA A 146 2.89 -13.37 6.81
C ALA A 146 4.40 -13.47 7.10
N ASP A 147 4.85 -14.54 7.76
CA ASP A 147 6.26 -14.80 8.07
C ASP A 147 6.79 -16.07 7.38
#